data_AF-A0AAV9Z673-F1
#
_entry.id   AF-A0AAV9Z673-F1
#
_cell.length_a   1.000
_cell.length_b   1.000
_cell.length_c   1.000
_cell.angle_alpha   90.00
_cell.angle_beta   90.00
_cell.angle_gamma   90.00
#
_symmetry.space_group_name_H-M   'P 1'
#
loop_
_entity.id
_entity.type
_entity.pdbx_description
1 polymer ?
#
loop_
_entity_poly.entity_id
_entity_poly.type
_entity_poly.pdbx_seq_one_letter_code
_entity_poly.pdbx_strand_id
1 'polypeptide(L)'
;VEPERIVDRGLLRPPGVSRYGLEVKLMQEVERVASELQHFLQRAAALVPGRQRFFHIDPENAVLPLLGNSSSILQLKAAWEIMRKRLGLGRSFVHKYAKELDHPDPVHDFSPIPT
;
A
#
# COMPACT_ATOMS: atom_id res chain seq x y z
N VAL A 1 1.80 -11.93 8.07
CA VAL A 1 0.37 -12.15 8.37
C VAL A 1 0.22 -13.45 9.14
N GLU A 2 -0.62 -13.46 10.17
CA GLU A 2 -0.88 -14.63 11.01
C GLU A 2 -1.69 -15.68 10.22
N PRO A 3 -1.47 -16.99 10.43
CA PRO A 3 -2.16 -18.05 9.69
C PRO A 3 -3.70 -17.97 9.76
N GLU A 4 -4.25 -17.60 10.91
CA GLU A 4 -5.69 -17.44 11.17
C GLU A 4 -6.35 -16.33 10.36
N ARG A 5 -5.54 -15.40 9.82
CA ARG A 5 -6.00 -14.31 8.95
C ARG A 5 -5.91 -14.67 7.46
N ILE A 6 -5.51 -15.90 7.13
CA ILE A 6 -5.42 -16.43 5.77
C ILE A 6 -6.58 -17.39 5.54
N VAL A 7 -7.31 -17.18 4.45
CA VAL A 7 -8.31 -18.12 3.95
C VAL A 7 -7.65 -19.02 2.91
N ASP A 8 -7.65 -20.34 3.14
CA ASP A 8 -7.39 -21.37 2.12
C ASP A 8 -8.74 -21.87 1.59
N ARG A 9 -9.05 -21.52 0.33
CA ARG A 9 -10.30 -21.87 -0.35
C ARG A 9 -10.25 -23.28 -0.97
N GLY A 10 -9.13 -23.98 -0.83
CA GLY A 10 -8.92 -25.32 -1.33
C GLY A 10 -8.86 -25.41 -2.86
N LEU A 11 -8.86 -26.66 -3.35
CA LEU A 11 -8.77 -26.95 -4.79
C LEU A 11 -10.13 -26.81 -5.50
N LEU A 12 -11.24 -26.96 -4.78
CA LEU A 12 -12.62 -26.87 -5.29
C LEU A 12 -13.17 -25.43 -5.26
N ARG A 13 -12.29 -24.44 -5.35
CA ARG A 13 -12.66 -23.02 -5.33
C ARG A 13 -13.47 -22.63 -6.58
N PRO A 14 -14.35 -21.61 -6.48
CA PRO A 14 -15.07 -21.10 -7.64
C PRO A 14 -14.13 -20.63 -8.76
N PRO A 15 -14.55 -20.71 -10.04
CA PRO A 15 -13.80 -20.15 -11.15
C PRO A 15 -13.46 -18.67 -10.93
N GLY A 16 -12.24 -18.24 -11.26
CA GLY A 16 -11.77 -16.86 -11.08
C GLY A 16 -11.31 -16.51 -9.65
N VAL A 17 -11.48 -17.41 -8.69
CA VAL A 17 -10.98 -17.22 -7.32
C VAL A 17 -9.69 -18.02 -7.15
N SER A 18 -8.64 -17.37 -6.66
CA SER A 18 -7.37 -17.98 -6.29
C SER A 18 -7.48 -18.69 -4.94
N ARG A 19 -6.60 -19.66 -4.70
CA ARG A 19 -6.69 -20.53 -3.53
C ARG A 19 -6.52 -19.78 -2.21
N TYR A 20 -5.62 -18.81 -2.16
CA TYR A 20 -5.29 -18.09 -0.94
C TYR A 20 -5.75 -16.64 -1.00
N GLY A 21 -6.08 -16.10 0.16
CA GLY A 21 -6.32 -14.67 0.34
C GLY A 21 -6.40 -14.33 1.81
N LEU A 22 -6.45 -13.04 2.12
CA LEU A 22 -6.77 -12.57 3.46
C LEU A 22 -8.25 -12.82 3.79
N GLU A 23 -8.53 -12.95 5.08
CA GLU A 23 -9.89 -12.84 5.61
C GLU A 23 -10.55 -11.55 5.10
N VAL A 24 -11.82 -11.61 4.72
CA VAL A 24 -12.58 -10.48 4.14
C VAL A 24 -12.48 -9.22 5.00
N LYS A 25 -12.62 -9.35 6.33
CA LYS A 25 -12.52 -8.21 7.25
C LYS A 25 -11.14 -7.55 7.23
N LEU A 26 -10.08 -8.36 7.27
CA LEU A 26 -8.71 -7.85 7.20
C LEU A 26 -8.42 -7.22 5.83
N MET A 27 -8.92 -7.82 4.75
CA MET A 27 -8.78 -7.27 3.41
C MET A 27 -9.41 -5.87 3.32
N GLN A 28 -10.66 -5.73 3.77
CA GLN A 28 -11.37 -4.45 3.81
C GLN A 28 -10.65 -3.41 4.66
N GLU A 29 -10.08 -3.81 5.80
CA GLU A 29 -9.30 -2.92 6.66
C GLU A 29 -8.04 -2.43 5.95
N VAL A 30 -7.30 -3.32 5.29
CA VAL A 30 -6.09 -2.96 4.53
C VAL A 30 -6.42 -2.03 3.38
N GLU A 31 -7.47 -2.31 2.60
CA GLU A 31 -7.93 -1.44 1.52
C GLU A 31 -8.31 -0.05 2.03
N ARG A 32 -9.06 0.01 3.13
CA ARG A 32 -9.46 1.27 3.76
C ARG A 32 -8.24 2.08 4.20
N VAL A 33 -7.33 1.47 4.95
CA VAL A 33 -6.12 2.15 5.46
C VAL A 33 -5.23 2.62 4.32
N ALA A 34 -5.03 1.78 3.29
CA ALA A 34 -4.26 2.15 2.11
C ALA A 34 -4.89 3.34 1.36
N SER A 35 -6.21 3.32 1.17
CA SER A 35 -6.95 4.40 0.51
C SER A 35 -6.91 5.71 1.30
N GLU A 36 -7.18 5.66 2.61
CA GLU A 36 -7.12 6.83 3.49
C GLU A 36 -5.72 7.45 3.48
N LEU A 37 -4.68 6.64 3.66
CA LEU A 37 -3.30 7.12 3.63
C LEU A 37 -2.91 7.68 2.26
N GLN A 38 -3.37 7.08 1.16
CA GLN A 38 -3.14 7.58 -0.18
C GLN A 38 -3.76 8.98 -0.39
N HIS A 39 -4.99 9.20 0.10
CA HIS A 39 -5.64 10.51 0.05
C HIS A 39 -4.87 11.54 0.86
N PHE A 40 -4.39 11.19 2.06
CA PHE A 40 -3.58 12.09 2.88
C PHE A 40 -2.28 12.47 2.17
N LEU A 41 -1.57 11.50 1.58
CA LEU A 41 -0.34 11.74 0.83
C LEU A 41 -0.56 12.68 -0.35
N GLN A 42 -1.63 12.46 -1.12
CA GLN A 42 -1.95 13.31 -2.27
C GLN A 42 -2.26 14.75 -1.83
N ARG A 43 -3.07 14.91 -0.77
CA ARG A 43 -3.41 16.24 -0.24
C ARG A 43 -2.19 16.95 0.33
N ALA A 44 -1.39 16.26 1.15
CA ALA A 44 -0.21 16.85 1.75
C ALA A 44 0.84 17.23 0.69
N ALA A 45 1.05 16.41 -0.34
CA ALA A 45 1.95 16.74 -1.43
C ALA A 45 1.48 17.96 -2.24
N ALA A 46 0.17 18.11 -2.46
CA ALA A 46 -0.40 19.24 -3.19
C ALA A 46 -0.25 20.59 -2.46
N LEU A 47 -0.01 20.57 -1.15
CA LEU A 47 0.26 21.77 -0.36
C LEU A 47 1.73 22.23 -0.48
N VAL A 48 2.65 21.34 -0.88
CA VAL A 48 4.08 21.67 -1.00
C VAL A 48 4.31 22.42 -2.33
N PRO A 49 4.82 23.67 -2.30
CA PRO A 49 5.05 24.44 -3.52
C PRO A 49 5.97 23.72 -4.52
N GLY A 50 5.59 23.73 -5.79
CA GLY A 50 6.39 23.14 -6.88
C GLY A 50 6.37 21.62 -6.97
N ARG A 51 5.71 20.91 -6.04
CA ARG A 51 5.63 19.45 -6.05
C ARG A 51 4.62 18.95 -7.08
N GLN A 52 5.08 18.07 -7.99
CA GLN A 52 4.23 17.42 -8.99
C GLN A 52 3.97 15.94 -8.72
N ARG A 53 4.76 15.33 -7.82
CA ARG A 53 4.72 13.89 -7.54
C ARG A 53 4.43 13.63 -6.07
N PHE A 54 3.78 12.50 -5.81
CA PHE A 54 3.51 12.02 -4.45
C PHE A 54 3.74 10.52 -4.35
N PHE A 55 3.89 10.03 -3.13
CA PHE A 55 4.10 8.61 -2.88
C PHE A 55 2.81 7.83 -3.12
N HIS A 56 2.91 6.75 -3.89
CA HIS A 56 1.81 5.83 -4.13
C HIS A 56 1.90 4.62 -3.19
N ILE A 57 0.85 4.35 -2.42
CA ILE A 57 0.79 3.21 -1.49
C ILE A 57 0.80 1.90 -2.25
N ASP A 58 -0.02 1.76 -3.28
CA ASP A 58 -0.04 0.60 -4.16
C ASP A 58 -0.03 1.06 -5.62
N PRO A 59 1.16 1.33 -6.19
CA PRO A 59 1.26 1.78 -7.57
C PRO A 59 0.66 0.72 -8.49
N GLU A 60 -0.17 1.17 -9.43
CA GLU A 60 -0.81 0.32 -10.44
C GLU A 60 -1.68 -0.82 -9.86
N ASN A 61 -2.09 -0.70 -8.58
CA ASN A 61 -2.86 -1.74 -7.90
C ASN A 61 -2.16 -3.12 -7.95
N ALA A 62 -0.85 -3.14 -7.78
CA ALA A 62 -0.03 -4.33 -7.95
C ALA A 62 -0.10 -5.30 -6.76
N VAL A 63 -0.33 -4.80 -5.55
CA VAL A 63 -0.20 -5.57 -4.31
C VAL A 63 -1.55 -5.94 -3.71
N LEU A 64 -2.52 -5.01 -3.68
CA LEU A 64 -3.85 -5.26 -3.10
C LEU A 64 -4.54 -6.49 -3.71
N PRO A 65 -4.58 -6.70 -5.04
CA PRO A 65 -5.24 -7.88 -5.61
C PRO A 65 -4.62 -9.20 -5.16
N LEU A 66 -3.30 -9.21 -4.90
CA LEU A 66 -2.59 -10.38 -4.41
C LEU A 66 -2.97 -10.71 -2.97
N LEU A 67 -3.34 -9.71 -2.16
CA LEU A 67 -3.83 -9.95 -0.80
C LEU A 67 -5.18 -10.66 -0.79
N GLY A 68 -6.08 -10.33 -1.72
CA GLY A 68 -7.38 -10.99 -1.84
C GLY A 68 -7.33 -12.32 -2.59
N ASN A 69 -6.41 -12.45 -3.55
CA ASN A 69 -6.50 -13.49 -4.59
C ASN A 69 -5.13 -14.04 -5.02
N SER A 70 -4.37 -14.63 -4.09
CA SER A 70 -3.07 -15.25 -4.34
C SER A 70 -3.15 -16.73 -4.75
N SER A 71 -2.30 -17.11 -5.71
CA SER A 71 -2.17 -18.49 -6.18
C SER A 71 -1.37 -19.38 -5.21
N SER A 72 -0.52 -18.78 -4.38
CA SER A 72 0.27 -19.48 -3.37
C SER A 72 0.34 -18.71 -2.05
N ILE A 73 0.54 -19.44 -0.95
CA ILE A 73 0.75 -18.82 0.37
C ILE A 73 2.01 -17.96 0.42
N LEU A 74 3.05 -18.32 -0.34
CA LEU A 74 4.29 -17.52 -0.43
C LEU A 74 4.03 -16.19 -1.11
N GLN A 75 3.25 -16.16 -2.19
CA GLN A 75 2.83 -14.94 -2.87
C GLN A 75 2.02 -14.04 -1.93
N LEU A 76 1.06 -14.61 -1.19
CA LEU A 76 0.27 -13.86 -0.21
C LEU A 76 1.14 -13.25 0.89
N LYS A 77 2.08 -14.02 1.44
CA LYS A 77 3.01 -13.54 2.47
C LYS A 77 3.93 -12.44 1.95
N ALA A 78 4.46 -12.59 0.74
CA ALA A 78 5.28 -11.56 0.11
C ALA A 78 4.48 -10.27 -0.13
N ALA A 79 3.27 -10.38 -0.70
CA ALA A 79 2.37 -9.25 -0.90
C ALA A 79 2.05 -8.54 0.43
N TRP A 80 1.80 -9.30 1.50
CA TRP A 80 1.57 -8.74 2.83
C TRP A 80 2.77 -7.93 3.34
N GLU A 81 3.99 -8.47 3.22
CA GLU A 81 5.19 -7.77 3.64
C GLU A 81 5.47 -6.51 2.81
N ILE A 82 5.22 -6.56 1.50
CA ILE A 82 5.32 -5.39 0.63
C ILE A 82 4.31 -4.32 1.09
N MET A 83 3.04 -4.68 1.26
CA MET A 83 2.01 -3.73 1.69
C MET A 83 2.36 -3.09 3.03
N ARG A 84 2.79 -3.89 4.02
CA ARG A 84 3.22 -3.40 5.34
C ARG A 84 4.35 -2.37 5.23
N LYS A 85 5.37 -2.66 4.41
CA LYS A 85 6.48 -1.74 4.16
C LYS A 85 6.00 -0.46 3.47
N ARG A 86 5.13 -0.56 2.47
CA ARG A 86 4.61 0.60 1.73
C ARG A 86 3.72 1.50 2.59
N LEU A 87 2.88 0.94 3.46
CA LEU A 87 2.12 1.69 4.46
C LEU A 87 3.06 2.42 5.44
N GLY A 88 4.11 1.75 5.90
CA GLY A 88 5.15 2.36 6.74
C GLY A 88 5.86 3.54 6.04
N LEU A 89 6.27 3.36 4.78
CA LEU A 89 6.86 4.42 3.97
C LEU A 89 5.89 5.57 3.74
N GLY A 90 4.62 5.28 3.42
CA GLY A 90 3.58 6.29 3.24
C GLY A 90 3.45 7.19 4.47
N ARG A 91 3.45 6.61 5.68
CA ARG A 91 3.47 7.41 6.91
C ARG A 91 4.70 8.31 6.98
N SER A 92 5.89 7.82 6.66
CA SER A 92 7.11 8.64 6.64
C SER A 92 7.04 9.79 5.62
N PHE A 93 6.45 9.55 4.46
CA PHE A 93 6.24 10.58 3.44
C PHE A 93 5.26 11.67 3.88
N VAL A 94 4.20 11.34 4.64
CA VAL A 94 3.33 12.37 5.24
C VAL A 94 4.14 13.34 6.12
N HIS A 95 5.02 12.81 6.98
CA HIS A 95 5.87 13.65 7.85
C HIS A 95 6.86 14.47 7.03
N LYS A 96 7.39 13.90 5.94
CA LYS A 96 8.28 14.61 5.02
C LYS A 96 7.56 15.80 4.38
N TYR A 97 6.33 15.61 3.89
CA TYR A 97 5.56 16.66 3.23
C TYR A 97 5.22 17.80 4.19
N ALA A 98 4.89 17.47 5.45
CA ALA A 98 4.68 18.48 6.48
C ALA A 98 5.95 19.32 6.73
N LYS A 99 7.13 18.69 6.81
CA LYS A 99 8.40 19.41 7.01
C LYS A 99 8.74 20.34 5.84
N GLU A 100 8.54 19.89 4.61
CA GLU A 100 8.81 20.67 3.40
C GLU A 100 7.81 21.84 3.24
N LEU A 101 6.61 21.73 3.81
CA LEU A 101 5.66 22.83 3.87
C LEU A 101 6.12 23.92 4.85
N ASP A 102 6.60 23.53 6.04
CA ASP A 102 7.06 24.47 7.08
C ASP A 102 8.39 25.14 6.72
N HIS A 103 9.23 24.47 5.92
CA HIS A 103 10.55 24.95 5.50
C HIS A 103 10.65 24.85 3.97
N PRO A 104 10.14 25.84 3.22
CA PRO A 104 10.15 25.84 1.76
C PRO A 104 11.55 26.18 1.23
N ASP A 105 12.54 25.35 1.54
CA ASP A 105 13.77 25.32 0.77
C ASP A 105 13.46 24.83 -0.65
N PRO A 106 14.24 25.23 -1.68
CA PRO A 106 14.02 24.78 -3.05
C PRO A 106 14.03 23.24 -3.11
N VAL A 107 12.85 22.67 -3.34
CA VAL A 107 12.62 21.22 -3.35
C VAL A 107 13.41 20.62 -4.51
N HIS A 108 14.54 19.97 -4.21
CA HIS A 108 15.19 19.09 -5.17
C HIS A 108 14.32 17.83 -5.33
N ASP A 109 13.75 17.62 -6.52
CA ASP A 109 12.88 16.49 -6.92
C ASP A 109 13.58 15.11 -6.87
N PHE A 110 14.78 15.04 -6.29
CA PHE A 110 15.57 13.83 -6.17
C PHE A 110 15.34 13.19 -4.81
N SER A 111 14.19 12.54 -4.64
CA SER A 111 14.11 11.45 -3.67
C SER A 111 14.09 10.14 -4.43
N PRO A 112 15.08 9.26 -4.22
CA PRO A 112 15.11 7.98 -4.89
C PRO A 112 13.88 7.21 -4.42
N ILE A 113 12.98 6.94 -5.36
CA ILE A 113 11.90 5.98 -5.15
C ILE A 113 12.62 4.65 -4.90
N PRO A 114 12.44 3.99 -3.74
CA PRO A 114 12.92 2.63 -3.59
C PRO A 114 12.06 1.77 -4.52
N THR A 115 12.68 1.27 -5.60
CA THR A 115 12.19 0.16 -6.42
C THR A 115 12.08 -1.10 -5.58
#